data_AF-A0A9D5RWC3-F1
#
_entry.id   AF-A0A9D5RWC3-F1
#
_cell.length_a   1.000
_cell.length_b   1.000
_cell.length_c   1.000
_cell.angle_alpha   90.00
_cell.angle_beta   90.00
_cell.angle_gamma   90.00
#
_symmetry.space_group_name_H-M   'P 1'
#
loop_
_entity.id
_entity.type
_entity.pdbx_description
1 polymer ?
#
loop_
_entity_poly.entity_id
_entity_poly.type
_entity_poly.pdbx_seq_one_letter_code
_entity_poly.pdbx_strand_id
1 'polypeptide(L)'
;MSIIVKAKYKKGLFAKKISIENFMETLGKINVEKEYKAELIRYSNNQFVMSLLPGGSIQFNVTETLMEISSQTSLVGPGFHKCVIDIIEELGTRMGLHFDITDPTDYDGTRAFMMLQKEHINDVREIFAEIVKSREEKPVEGSNFVGWRNNWFPLRQKEIITSYGSFTVEEIKEKLASEDFDEFAKSMIYWFDETKTAQYYKQTALFYLWNGYRWRKPVTKEDARVSQLILHSLEMARMADNDITLPSQAWQQICAYTGVPYLNLNEAADLDDSKIGYLKYPVHFHLPLDYGLKLPGSFEMGRDKEGFIVLADPNRTIKIKIAPEMQPGHVMDPRKMLEQIDYQEERNGSIYVAQITDAKVSGGSIYILHGYIQSYASYAEVNIVLRNVEDKEWALNALKAIEVPFTRPISLASLDQQ
;
A
#
# COMPACT_ATOMS: atom_id res chain seq x y z
N MET A 1 -2.67 11.49 -17.89
CA MET A 1 -1.30 11.09 -18.25
C MET A 1 -0.71 10.35 -17.04
N SER A 2 0.60 10.19 -16.90
CA SER A 2 1.17 9.88 -15.57
C SER A 2 2.50 10.62 -15.44
N ILE A 3 2.61 11.55 -14.49
CA ILE A 3 3.73 12.49 -14.35
C ILE A 3 4.90 11.78 -13.69
N ILE A 4 5.83 11.30 -14.51
CA ILE A 4 7.03 10.58 -14.05
C ILE A 4 8.27 11.43 -14.30
N VAL A 5 8.98 11.77 -13.23
CA VAL A 5 10.32 12.37 -13.32
C VAL A 5 11.33 11.25 -13.50
N LYS A 6 12.16 11.34 -14.52
CA LYS A 6 13.29 10.43 -14.75
C LYS A 6 14.57 11.23 -14.82
N ALA A 7 15.66 10.66 -14.31
CA ALA A 7 16.98 11.23 -14.47
C ALA A 7 17.99 10.13 -14.78
N LYS A 8 18.96 10.45 -15.64
CA LYS A 8 19.97 9.50 -16.07
C LYS A 8 21.34 10.13 -16.06
N TYR A 9 22.30 9.47 -15.44
CA TYR A 9 23.71 9.77 -15.61
C TYR A 9 24.37 8.56 -16.27
N LYS A 10 25.09 8.80 -17.37
CA LYS A 10 25.93 7.79 -18.01
C LYS A 10 27.38 8.24 -17.99
N LYS A 11 28.24 7.40 -17.42
CA LYS A 11 29.67 7.64 -17.36
C LYS A 11 30.28 7.77 -18.77
N GLY A 12 31.03 8.84 -19.01
CA GLY A 12 31.92 8.99 -20.17
C GLY A 12 33.21 8.18 -20.03
N LEU A 13 33.94 7.95 -21.13
CA LEU A 13 35.13 7.06 -21.19
C LEU A 13 36.17 7.32 -20.08
N PHE A 14 36.34 8.57 -19.66
CA PHE A 14 37.40 9.00 -18.73
C PHE A 14 36.91 9.37 -17.32
N ALA A 15 35.61 9.28 -17.03
CA ALA A 15 35.08 9.63 -15.71
C ALA A 15 35.32 8.51 -14.67
N LYS A 16 35.34 8.84 -13.37
CA LYS A 16 35.47 7.83 -12.30
C LYS A 16 34.24 6.92 -12.26
N LYS A 17 34.43 5.66 -11.84
CA LYS A 17 33.31 4.74 -11.61
C LYS A 17 32.45 5.28 -10.45
N ILE A 18 31.14 5.05 -10.52
CA ILE A 18 30.22 5.31 -9.42
C ILE A 18 30.45 4.24 -8.36
N SER A 19 30.75 4.63 -7.12
CA SER A 19 30.74 3.71 -5.98
C SER A 19 29.34 3.67 -5.39
N ILE A 20 28.82 2.46 -5.19
CA ILE A 20 27.51 2.23 -4.57
C ILE A 20 27.54 2.68 -3.11
N GLU A 21 28.65 2.46 -2.41
CA GLU A 21 28.86 2.90 -1.03
C GLU A 21 28.82 4.42 -0.94
N ASN A 22 29.55 5.11 -1.83
CA ASN A 22 29.54 6.57 -1.88
C ASN A 22 28.15 7.13 -2.24
N PHE A 23 27.42 6.47 -3.15
CA PHE A 23 26.03 6.82 -3.46
C PHE A 23 25.13 6.71 -2.22
N MET A 24 25.18 5.57 -1.51
CA MET A 24 24.36 5.34 -0.32
C MET A 24 24.70 6.28 0.81
N GLU A 25 25.99 6.55 1.03
CA GLU A 25 26.44 7.51 2.04
C GLU A 25 25.96 8.93 1.70
N THR A 26 26.07 9.33 0.43
CA THR A 26 25.63 10.66 -0.02
C THR A 26 24.12 10.81 0.12
N LEU A 27 23.34 9.82 -0.33
CA LEU A 27 21.89 9.83 -0.22
C LEU A 27 21.44 9.82 1.25
N GLY A 28 22.13 9.07 2.11
CA GLY A 28 21.91 9.07 3.55
C GLY A 28 22.14 10.44 4.19
N LYS A 29 23.22 11.14 3.82
CA LYS A 29 23.49 12.51 4.28
C LYS A 29 22.41 13.48 3.85
N ILE A 30 21.99 13.43 2.57
CA ILE A 30 20.88 14.25 2.05
C ILE A 30 19.60 14.02 2.86
N ASN A 31 19.26 12.75 3.13
CA ASN A 31 18.07 12.39 3.90
C ASN A 31 18.05 12.98 5.31
N VAL A 32 19.20 12.96 6.00
CA VAL A 32 19.34 13.50 7.36
C VAL A 32 19.35 15.03 7.35
N GLU A 33 20.18 15.66 6.53
CA GLU A 33 20.38 17.11 6.52
C GLU A 33 19.14 17.88 6.05
N LYS A 34 18.35 17.30 5.13
CA LYS A 34 17.09 17.90 4.65
C LYS A 34 15.88 17.46 5.48
N GLU A 35 16.09 16.67 6.54
CA GLU A 35 15.06 16.14 7.43
C GLU A 35 13.91 15.43 6.70
N TYR A 36 14.22 14.75 5.58
CA TYR A 36 13.20 14.02 4.82
C TYR A 36 12.62 12.85 5.63
N LYS A 37 13.38 12.30 6.58
CA LYS A 37 12.99 11.14 7.41
C LYS A 37 12.55 9.95 6.55
N ALA A 38 13.13 9.83 5.36
CA ALA A 38 12.78 8.81 4.39
C ALA A 38 13.35 7.45 4.80
N GLU A 39 12.63 6.38 4.47
CA GLU A 39 13.15 5.03 4.56
C GLU A 39 14.01 4.72 3.33
N LEU A 40 15.24 4.25 3.54
CA LEU A 40 16.15 3.83 2.49
C LEU A 40 16.18 2.30 2.42
N ILE A 41 15.65 1.75 1.33
CA ILE A 41 15.47 0.30 1.15
C ILE A 41 16.39 -0.17 0.01
N ARG A 42 17.17 -1.21 0.27
CA ARG A 42 17.98 -1.91 -0.74
C ARG A 42 17.27 -3.20 -1.15
N TYR A 43 16.81 -3.29 -2.40
CA TYR A 43 16.15 -4.49 -2.92
C TYR A 43 17.14 -5.51 -3.49
N SER A 44 18.21 -5.02 -4.13
CA SER A 44 19.27 -5.85 -4.69
C SER A 44 20.60 -5.09 -4.66
N ASN A 45 21.64 -5.65 -5.27
CA ASN A 45 22.95 -5.00 -5.27
C ASN A 45 22.91 -3.59 -5.88
N ASN A 46 22.05 -3.37 -6.87
CA ASN A 46 21.99 -2.16 -7.68
C ASN A 46 20.65 -1.41 -7.60
N GLN A 47 19.63 -1.97 -6.95
CA GLN A 47 18.31 -1.35 -6.86
C GLN A 47 18.00 -0.85 -5.44
N PHE A 48 17.69 0.43 -5.35
CA PHE A 48 17.41 1.13 -4.12
C PHE A 48 16.13 1.95 -4.23
N VAL A 49 15.46 2.14 -3.11
CA VAL A 49 14.28 3.01 -3.02
C VAL A 49 14.42 3.93 -1.82
N MET A 50 14.15 5.21 -2.04
CA MET A 50 13.92 6.20 -0.99
C MET A 50 12.41 6.43 -0.88
N SER A 51 11.81 6.00 0.22
CA SER A 51 10.38 6.18 0.51
C SER A 51 10.19 7.39 1.41
N LEU A 52 9.66 8.49 0.87
CA LEU A 52 9.49 9.76 1.60
C LEU A 52 8.14 9.86 2.29
N LEU A 53 7.10 9.36 1.63
CA LEU A 53 5.72 9.40 2.11
C LEU A 53 4.91 8.29 1.42
N PRO A 54 3.72 7.94 1.91
CA PRO A 54 2.91 6.90 1.30
C PRO A 54 2.64 7.14 -0.19
N GLY A 55 3.12 6.24 -1.05
CA GLY A 55 3.02 6.37 -2.51
C GLY A 55 4.07 7.30 -3.16
N GLY A 56 4.80 8.09 -2.37
CA GLY A 56 5.86 9.00 -2.81
C GLY A 56 7.24 8.39 -2.57
N SER A 57 7.75 7.69 -3.59
CA SER A 57 9.04 7.01 -3.53
C SER A 57 9.91 7.35 -4.74
N ILE A 58 11.22 7.41 -4.55
CA ILE A 58 12.22 7.57 -5.60
C ILE A 58 12.94 6.24 -5.78
N GLN A 59 12.91 5.70 -6.99
CA GLN A 59 13.61 4.48 -7.36
C GLN A 59 14.96 4.82 -7.97
N PHE A 60 16.01 4.13 -7.54
CA PHE A 60 17.37 4.26 -8.04
C PHE A 60 17.86 2.91 -8.56
N ASN A 61 18.41 2.90 -9.76
CA ASN A 61 19.19 1.80 -10.30
C ASN A 61 20.62 2.28 -10.53
N VAL A 62 21.56 1.75 -9.75
CA VAL A 62 22.92 2.26 -9.65
C VAL A 62 23.91 1.14 -10.00
N THR A 63 24.76 1.41 -10.98
CA THR A 63 25.89 0.56 -11.36
C THR A 63 27.16 1.40 -11.38
N GLU A 64 28.31 0.80 -11.64
CA GLU A 64 29.58 1.53 -11.73
C GLU A 64 29.64 2.57 -12.88
N THR A 65 28.75 2.48 -13.87
CA THR A 65 28.78 3.29 -15.10
C THR A 65 27.49 4.01 -15.42
N LEU A 66 26.41 3.72 -14.70
CA LEU A 66 25.07 4.21 -14.98
C LEU A 66 24.32 4.41 -13.66
N MET A 67 23.66 5.56 -13.53
CA MET A 67 22.65 5.80 -12.51
C MET A 67 21.36 6.23 -13.19
N GLU A 68 20.28 5.49 -12.92
CA GLU A 68 18.93 5.81 -13.38
C GLU A 68 18.03 6.07 -12.17
N ILE A 69 17.29 7.16 -12.23
CA ILE A 69 16.38 7.61 -11.17
C ILE A 69 14.99 7.74 -11.78
N SER A 70 13.97 7.28 -11.08
CA SER A 70 12.58 7.36 -11.54
C SER A 70 11.63 7.56 -10.37
N SER A 71 10.68 8.48 -10.50
CA SER A 71 9.62 8.68 -9.52
C SER A 71 8.29 9.06 -10.18
N GLN A 72 7.22 8.38 -9.78
CA GLN A 72 5.85 8.71 -10.18
C GLN A 72 5.30 9.77 -9.21
N THR A 73 4.96 10.94 -9.75
CA THR A 73 4.62 12.12 -8.94
C THR A 73 3.15 12.52 -9.03
N SER A 74 2.37 12.07 -10.03
CA SER A 74 0.98 12.45 -10.29
C SER A 74 0.12 12.76 -9.05
N LEU A 75 -0.36 11.72 -8.34
CA LEU A 75 -1.25 11.86 -7.18
C LEU A 75 -0.49 12.12 -5.86
N VAL A 76 0.84 12.07 -5.92
CA VAL A 76 1.69 12.48 -4.79
C VAL A 76 1.76 14.00 -4.73
N GLY A 77 1.84 14.64 -5.89
CA GLY A 77 1.64 16.07 -6.06
C GLY A 77 2.87 16.87 -6.47
N PRO A 78 2.65 18.14 -6.85
CA PRO A 78 3.68 19.06 -7.31
C PRO A 78 4.75 19.38 -6.23
N GLY A 79 4.37 19.43 -4.95
CA GLY A 79 5.35 19.62 -3.86
C GLY A 79 6.33 18.45 -3.73
N PHE A 80 5.82 17.22 -3.90
CA PHE A 80 6.67 16.04 -3.97
C PHE A 80 7.51 16.02 -5.25
N HIS A 81 6.93 16.38 -6.40
CA HIS A 81 7.65 16.49 -7.66
C HIS A 81 8.86 17.43 -7.53
N LYS A 82 8.67 18.63 -6.99
CA LYS A 82 9.75 19.56 -6.68
C LYS A 82 10.81 18.91 -5.79
N CYS A 83 10.40 18.23 -4.72
CA CYS A 83 11.30 17.53 -3.82
C CYS A 83 12.15 16.46 -4.53
N VAL A 84 11.59 15.73 -5.50
CA VAL A 84 12.33 14.75 -6.31
C VAL A 84 13.43 15.44 -7.12
N ILE A 85 13.14 16.56 -7.78
CA ILE A 85 14.13 17.31 -8.54
C ILE A 85 15.22 17.84 -7.61
N ASP A 86 14.85 18.46 -6.49
CA ASP A 86 15.80 18.97 -5.50
C ASP A 86 16.75 17.87 -4.99
N ILE A 87 16.26 16.63 -4.80
CA ILE A 87 17.08 15.47 -4.42
C ILE A 87 18.03 15.05 -5.54
N ILE A 88 17.56 15.00 -6.80
CA ILE A 88 18.39 14.63 -7.96
C ILE A 88 19.54 15.62 -8.14
N GLU A 89 19.25 16.92 -8.02
CA GLU A 89 20.24 17.99 -8.16
C GLU A 89 21.27 18.00 -7.02
N GLU A 90 20.81 17.84 -5.78
CA GLU A 90 21.69 17.77 -4.61
C GLU A 90 22.59 16.54 -4.68
N LEU A 91 22.04 15.38 -5.09
CA LEU A 91 22.80 14.16 -5.30
C LEU A 91 23.84 14.36 -6.42
N GLY A 92 23.45 14.95 -7.54
CA GLY A 92 24.34 15.26 -8.65
C GLY A 92 25.49 16.18 -8.21
N THR A 93 25.16 17.24 -7.49
CA THR A 93 26.16 18.20 -6.97
C THR A 93 27.16 17.54 -6.04
N ARG A 94 26.71 16.76 -5.05
CA ARG A 94 27.59 16.11 -4.07
C ARG A 94 28.45 15.02 -4.69
N MET A 95 27.95 14.33 -5.71
CA MET A 95 28.69 13.26 -6.38
C MET A 95 29.50 13.75 -7.59
N GLY A 96 29.36 15.02 -7.99
CA GLY A 96 29.97 15.55 -9.21
C GLY A 96 29.41 14.92 -10.49
N LEU A 97 28.11 14.61 -10.51
CA LEU A 97 27.38 14.01 -11.62
C LEU A 97 26.44 15.04 -12.24
N HIS A 98 26.33 15.04 -13.56
CA HIS A 98 25.34 15.81 -14.29
C HIS A 98 24.28 14.86 -14.83
N PHE A 99 23.04 15.00 -14.38
CA PHE A 99 21.93 14.15 -14.80
C PHE A 99 21.21 14.76 -16.00
N ASP A 100 20.92 13.92 -16.99
CA ASP A 100 19.94 14.21 -18.02
C ASP A 100 18.55 13.98 -17.43
N ILE A 101 17.83 15.05 -17.10
CA ILE A 101 16.49 14.99 -16.50
C ILE A 101 15.43 15.00 -17.61
N THR A 102 14.48 14.08 -17.51
CA THR A 102 13.27 14.03 -18.31
C THR A 102 12.10 14.28 -17.38
N ASP A 103 11.48 15.45 -17.53
CA ASP A 103 10.34 15.91 -16.77
C ASP A 103 9.25 16.38 -17.74
N PRO A 104 8.10 15.69 -17.85
CA PRO A 104 7.04 16.05 -18.79
C PRO A 104 6.33 17.37 -18.45
N THR A 105 6.60 17.97 -17.29
CA THR A 105 6.02 19.26 -16.87
C THR A 105 6.95 20.46 -17.13
N ASP A 106 8.17 20.20 -17.61
CA ASP A 106 9.25 21.18 -17.77
C ASP A 106 9.57 21.98 -16.50
N TYR A 107 9.19 21.48 -15.31
CA TYR A 107 9.47 22.15 -14.04
C TYR A 107 10.96 22.15 -13.72
N ASP A 108 11.71 21.11 -14.11
CA ASP A 108 13.18 21.08 -14.02
C ASP A 108 13.83 22.34 -14.62
N GLY A 109 13.39 22.73 -15.82
CA GLY A 109 13.94 23.90 -16.51
C GLY A 109 13.30 25.22 -16.11
N THR A 110 11.98 25.25 -15.91
CA THR A 110 11.23 26.51 -15.69
C THR A 110 11.19 26.95 -14.23
N ARG A 111 11.21 26.00 -13.29
CA ARG A 111 10.93 26.20 -11.85
C ARG A 111 9.63 26.95 -11.58
N ALA A 112 8.68 26.93 -12.52
CA ALA A 112 7.41 27.62 -12.40
C ALA A 112 6.41 26.76 -11.60
N PHE A 113 6.44 26.85 -10.28
CA PHE A 113 5.65 25.98 -9.40
C PHE A 113 4.13 26.08 -9.65
N MET A 114 3.61 27.27 -9.95
CA MET A 114 2.19 27.43 -10.30
C MET A 114 1.80 26.68 -11.59
N MET A 115 2.70 26.60 -12.57
CA MET A 115 2.46 25.81 -13.78
C MET A 115 2.46 24.32 -13.44
N LEU A 116 3.41 23.87 -12.62
CA LEU A 116 3.46 22.50 -12.12
C LEU A 116 2.16 22.12 -11.38
N GLN A 117 1.64 22.98 -10.51
CA GLN A 117 0.35 22.76 -9.83
C GLN A 117 -0.80 22.55 -10.83
N LYS A 118 -0.86 23.37 -11.88
CA LYS A 118 -1.87 23.25 -12.93
C LYS A 118 -1.74 21.94 -13.71
N GLU A 119 -0.53 21.51 -14.04
CA GLU A 119 -0.28 20.23 -14.72
C GLU A 119 -0.76 19.05 -13.87
N HIS A 120 -0.49 19.05 -12.57
CA HIS A 120 -1.01 18.00 -11.67
C HIS A 120 -2.54 17.99 -11.58
N ILE A 121 -3.20 19.15 -11.57
CA ILE A 121 -4.68 19.24 -11.63
C ILE A 121 -5.19 18.67 -12.96
N ASN A 122 -4.56 19.03 -14.07
CA ASN A 122 -4.91 18.51 -15.40
C ASN A 122 -4.75 16.99 -15.47
N ASP A 123 -3.68 16.44 -14.89
CA ASP A 123 -3.47 14.99 -14.85
C ASP A 123 -4.57 14.27 -14.06
N VAL A 124 -5.00 14.81 -12.92
CA VAL A 124 -6.15 14.29 -12.17
C VAL A 124 -7.43 14.33 -13.01
N ARG A 125 -7.65 15.43 -13.74
CA ARG A 125 -8.80 15.58 -14.67
C ARG A 125 -8.79 14.51 -15.75
N GLU A 126 -7.66 14.31 -16.40
CA GLU A 126 -7.51 13.30 -17.46
C GLU A 126 -7.74 11.88 -16.92
N ILE A 127 -7.17 11.55 -15.76
CA ILE A 127 -7.35 10.24 -15.12
C ILE A 127 -8.83 9.95 -14.90
N PHE A 128 -9.56 10.90 -14.30
CA PHE A 128 -10.98 10.70 -14.02
C PHE A 128 -11.85 10.73 -15.29
N ALA A 129 -11.55 11.61 -16.25
CA ALA A 129 -12.26 11.67 -17.52
C ALA A 129 -12.13 10.35 -18.31
N GLU A 130 -10.93 9.76 -18.34
CA GLU A 130 -10.70 8.48 -19.01
C GLU A 130 -11.44 7.33 -18.29
N ILE A 131 -11.44 7.32 -16.95
CA ILE A 131 -12.20 6.33 -16.18
C ILE A 131 -13.69 6.43 -16.49
N VAL A 132 -14.27 7.63 -16.44
CA VAL A 132 -15.68 7.87 -16.76
C VAL A 132 -16.00 7.39 -18.17
N LYS A 133 -15.22 7.85 -19.16
CA LYS A 133 -15.41 7.47 -20.56
C LYS A 133 -15.35 5.94 -20.74
N SER A 134 -14.36 5.28 -20.15
CA SER A 134 -14.22 3.82 -20.23
C SER A 134 -15.43 3.06 -19.65
N ARG A 135 -16.02 3.58 -18.55
CA ARG A 135 -17.19 3.00 -17.90
C ARG A 135 -18.47 3.19 -18.71
N GLU A 136 -18.61 4.32 -19.39
CA GLU A 136 -19.73 4.60 -20.28
C GLU A 136 -19.69 3.75 -21.55
N GLU A 137 -18.50 3.58 -22.14
CA GLU A 137 -18.31 2.75 -23.34
C GLU A 137 -18.50 1.25 -23.06
N LYS A 138 -18.03 0.78 -21.90
CA LYS A 138 -18.13 -0.63 -21.51
C LYS A 138 -18.36 -0.76 -20.00
N PRO A 139 -19.62 -0.94 -19.58
CA PRO A 139 -19.92 -1.27 -18.19
C PRO A 139 -19.19 -2.56 -17.79
N VAL A 140 -18.20 -2.43 -16.92
CA VAL A 140 -17.46 -3.54 -16.33
C VAL A 140 -17.89 -3.74 -14.89
N GLU A 141 -18.01 -4.99 -14.46
CA GLU A 141 -18.14 -5.32 -13.04
C GLU A 141 -16.80 -5.07 -12.33
N GLY A 142 -16.87 -4.50 -11.12
CA GLY A 142 -15.70 -4.21 -10.29
C GLY A 142 -15.37 -2.72 -10.14
N SER A 143 -14.23 -2.42 -9.52
CA SER A 143 -13.80 -1.06 -9.18
C SER A 143 -12.53 -0.65 -9.94
N ASN A 144 -12.44 0.63 -10.32
CA ASN A 144 -11.21 1.29 -10.74
C ASN A 144 -10.47 1.77 -9.49
N PHE A 145 -9.16 1.53 -9.46
CA PHE A 145 -8.29 1.93 -8.36
C PHE A 145 -7.36 3.05 -8.84
N VAL A 146 -7.53 4.24 -8.28
CA VAL A 146 -6.80 5.46 -8.67
C VAL A 146 -5.67 5.72 -7.67
N GLY A 147 -4.43 5.58 -8.13
CA GLY A 147 -3.25 5.77 -7.28
C GLY A 147 -3.09 4.73 -6.17
N TRP A 148 -3.79 3.61 -6.27
CA TRP A 148 -3.82 2.59 -5.22
C TRP A 148 -2.52 1.80 -5.17
N ARG A 149 -1.90 1.74 -3.99
CA ARG A 149 -0.62 1.04 -3.78
C ARG A 149 -0.64 0.02 -2.65
N ASN A 150 -1.82 -0.21 -2.07
CA ASN A 150 -1.97 -1.23 -1.05
C ASN A 150 -2.01 -2.61 -1.72
N ASN A 151 -1.48 -3.61 -1.01
CA ASN A 151 -1.57 -5.04 -1.37
C ASN A 151 -2.93 -5.65 -0.99
N TRP A 152 -3.90 -4.80 -0.67
CA TRP A 152 -5.27 -5.18 -0.38
C TRP A 152 -6.21 -4.15 -1.00
N PHE A 153 -7.46 -4.53 -1.26
CA PHE A 153 -8.49 -3.59 -1.69
C PHE A 153 -9.78 -3.73 -0.87
N PRO A 154 -10.52 -2.63 -0.65
CA PRO A 154 -11.78 -2.66 0.08
C PRO A 154 -12.88 -3.38 -0.73
N LEU A 155 -13.74 -4.12 -0.03
CA LEU A 155 -14.83 -4.88 -0.65
C LEU A 155 -16.19 -4.16 -0.68
N ARG A 156 -16.42 -3.18 0.20
CA ARG A 156 -17.73 -2.51 0.34
C ARG A 156 -17.87 -1.29 -0.58
N GLN A 157 -16.76 -0.63 -0.88
CA GLN A 157 -16.71 0.61 -1.64
C GLN A 157 -16.83 0.34 -3.14
N LYS A 158 -17.54 1.21 -3.85
CA LYS A 158 -17.98 0.97 -5.22
C LYS A 158 -17.19 1.83 -6.23
N GLU A 159 -17.16 1.33 -7.45
CA GLU A 159 -16.81 1.98 -8.71
C GLU A 159 -15.43 2.63 -8.79
N ILE A 160 -15.19 3.76 -8.14
CA ILE A 160 -13.92 4.49 -8.23
C ILE A 160 -13.34 4.66 -6.83
N ILE A 161 -12.22 4.00 -6.56
CA ILE A 161 -11.57 3.97 -5.26
C ILE A 161 -10.24 4.72 -5.36
N THR A 162 -10.04 5.72 -4.52
CA THR A 162 -8.81 6.53 -4.42
C THR A 162 -8.17 6.36 -3.06
N SER A 163 -6.99 6.94 -2.83
CA SER A 163 -6.40 6.98 -1.48
C SER A 163 -7.14 7.91 -0.51
N TYR A 164 -8.13 8.68 -0.98
CA TYR A 164 -8.82 9.73 -0.24
C TYR A 164 -10.36 9.60 -0.26
N GLY A 165 -10.91 8.58 -0.90
CA GLY A 165 -12.35 8.41 -0.99
C GLY A 165 -12.81 7.41 -2.03
N SER A 166 -14.07 7.02 -1.92
CA SER A 166 -14.77 6.20 -2.92
C SER A 166 -15.88 7.02 -3.53
N PHE A 167 -16.01 6.92 -4.85
CA PHE A 167 -16.93 7.71 -5.65
C PHE A 167 -17.66 6.82 -6.65
N THR A 168 -18.91 7.17 -6.94
CA THR A 168 -19.59 6.65 -8.12
C THR A 168 -19.07 7.33 -9.39
N VAL A 169 -19.34 6.72 -10.54
CA VAL A 169 -19.06 7.33 -11.84
C VAL A 169 -19.81 8.65 -11.99
N GLU A 170 -21.07 8.73 -11.53
CA GLU A 170 -21.88 9.95 -11.55
C GLU A 170 -21.29 11.06 -10.68
N GLU A 171 -20.84 10.75 -9.45
CA GLU A 171 -20.20 11.74 -8.57
C GLU A 171 -18.95 12.33 -9.24
N ILE A 172 -18.13 11.50 -9.90
CA ILE A 172 -16.96 11.98 -10.64
C ILE A 172 -17.36 12.81 -11.87
N LYS A 173 -18.41 12.43 -12.59
CA LYS A 173 -18.94 13.23 -13.72
C LYS A 173 -19.38 14.62 -13.28
N GLU A 174 -20.11 14.70 -12.17
CA GLU A 174 -20.54 15.97 -11.59
C GLU A 174 -19.34 16.84 -11.21
N LYS A 175 -18.30 16.25 -10.59
CA LYS A 175 -17.07 16.97 -10.26
C LYS A 175 -16.34 17.47 -11.50
N LEU A 176 -16.18 16.64 -12.54
CA LEU A 176 -15.54 17.02 -13.80
C LEU A 176 -16.24 18.19 -14.50
N ALA A 177 -17.57 18.29 -14.36
CA ALA A 177 -18.36 19.38 -14.93
C ALA A 177 -18.43 20.63 -14.02
N SER A 178 -18.00 20.54 -12.76
CA SER A 178 -18.11 21.63 -11.78
C SER A 178 -16.98 22.65 -11.90
N GLU A 179 -17.27 23.91 -11.59
CA GLU A 179 -16.25 24.98 -11.48
C GLU A 179 -15.26 24.71 -10.33
N ASP A 180 -15.66 23.92 -9.33
CA ASP A 180 -14.84 23.54 -8.17
C ASP A 180 -13.94 22.32 -8.42
N PHE A 181 -13.76 21.87 -9.68
CA PHE A 181 -12.94 20.70 -9.97
C PHE A 181 -11.51 20.85 -9.44
N ASP A 182 -10.93 22.03 -9.51
CA ASP A 182 -9.56 22.27 -9.08
C ASP A 182 -9.40 22.01 -7.57
N GLU A 183 -10.38 22.40 -6.75
CA GLU A 183 -10.41 22.08 -5.30
C GLU A 183 -10.62 20.59 -5.05
N PHE A 184 -11.48 19.95 -5.84
CA PHE A 184 -11.64 18.50 -5.80
C PHE A 184 -10.33 17.79 -6.14
N ALA A 185 -9.63 18.20 -7.20
CA ALA A 185 -8.36 17.62 -7.61
C ALA A 185 -7.27 17.79 -6.54
N LYS A 186 -7.18 18.98 -5.94
CA LYS A 186 -6.28 19.25 -4.79
C LYS A 186 -6.55 18.30 -3.63
N SER A 187 -7.82 17.98 -3.35
CA SER A 187 -8.20 17.02 -2.30
C SER A 187 -7.78 15.57 -2.59
N MET A 188 -7.47 15.25 -3.85
CA MET A 188 -6.98 13.92 -4.26
C MET A 188 -5.44 13.83 -4.30
N ILE A 189 -4.74 14.93 -4.03
CA ILE A 189 -3.28 15.03 -4.08
C ILE A 189 -2.70 15.06 -2.66
N TYR A 190 -1.60 14.33 -2.42
CA TYR A 190 -0.96 14.27 -1.10
C TYR A 190 -0.25 15.58 -0.71
N TRP A 191 0.62 16.09 -1.59
CA TRP A 191 1.47 17.26 -1.34
C TRP A 191 1.31 18.27 -2.50
N PHE A 192 0.33 19.15 -2.35
CA PHE A 192 -0.04 20.12 -3.39
C PHE A 192 0.73 21.45 -3.32
N ASP A 193 1.12 21.89 -2.13
CA ASP A 193 1.79 23.18 -1.96
C ASP A 193 3.32 23.04 -2.09
N GLU A 194 4.00 24.15 -2.36
CA GLU A 194 5.47 24.15 -2.52
C GLU A 194 6.18 23.75 -1.23
N THR A 195 5.56 24.08 -0.09
CA THR A 195 6.03 23.73 1.25
C THR A 195 4.99 22.88 1.96
N LYS A 196 5.33 22.36 3.15
CA LYS A 196 4.41 21.58 3.98
C LYS A 196 3.47 22.52 4.75
N THR A 197 2.34 22.85 4.13
CA THR A 197 1.28 23.71 4.69
C THR A 197 0.30 22.91 5.56
N ALA A 198 -0.72 23.58 6.11
CA ALA A 198 -1.84 22.93 6.79
C ALA A 198 -2.49 21.83 5.93
N GLN A 199 -2.62 22.07 4.61
CA GLN A 199 -3.18 21.11 3.67
C GLN A 199 -2.33 19.84 3.56
N TYR A 200 -1.00 19.94 3.54
CA TYR A 200 -0.12 18.76 3.55
C TYR A 200 -0.37 17.86 4.78
N TYR A 201 -0.48 18.48 5.96
CA TYR A 201 -0.74 17.75 7.19
C TYR A 201 -2.14 17.14 7.22
N LYS A 202 -3.17 17.87 6.75
CA LYS A 202 -4.53 17.33 6.57
C LYS A 202 -4.53 16.11 5.64
N GLN A 203 -3.88 16.20 4.47
CA GLN A 203 -3.81 15.10 3.51
C GLN A 203 -3.05 13.90 4.08
N THR A 204 -1.98 14.15 4.86
CA THR A 204 -1.28 13.09 5.60
C THR A 204 -2.22 12.33 6.53
N ALA A 205 -3.00 13.06 7.34
CA ALA A 205 -3.96 12.44 8.25
C ALA A 205 -5.05 11.66 7.49
N LEU A 206 -5.64 12.27 6.46
CA LEU A 206 -6.69 11.65 5.65
C LEU A 206 -6.21 10.38 4.94
N PHE A 207 -4.99 10.38 4.40
CA PHE A 207 -4.40 9.19 3.79
C PHE A 207 -4.40 8.02 4.79
N TYR A 208 -3.88 8.24 6.00
CA TYR A 208 -3.81 7.17 7.00
C TYR A 208 -5.18 6.80 7.56
N LEU A 209 -6.11 7.74 7.72
CA LEU A 209 -7.48 7.44 8.13
C LEU A 209 -8.20 6.52 7.13
N TRP A 210 -8.01 6.75 5.83
CA TRP A 210 -8.58 5.91 4.78
C TRP A 210 -7.89 4.54 4.69
N ASN A 211 -6.56 4.52 4.68
CA ASN A 211 -5.77 3.36 4.23
C ASN A 211 -5.02 2.62 5.34
N GLY A 212 -4.69 3.27 6.45
CA GLY A 212 -3.78 2.72 7.47
C GLY A 212 -4.45 2.46 8.82
N TYR A 213 -5.49 3.20 9.16
CA TYR A 213 -6.08 3.16 10.49
C TYR A 213 -7.04 1.98 10.64
N ARG A 214 -6.83 1.14 11.66
CA ARG A 214 -7.59 -0.11 11.91
C ARG A 214 -8.88 0.09 12.69
N TRP A 215 -9.21 1.33 13.09
CA TRP A 215 -10.44 1.70 13.80
C TRP A 215 -10.70 0.92 15.10
N ARG A 216 -9.62 0.63 15.84
CA ARG A 216 -9.63 -0.03 17.15
C ARG A 216 -8.54 0.54 18.05
N LYS A 217 -8.56 0.16 19.33
CA LYS A 217 -7.44 0.43 20.25
C LYS A 217 -6.13 -0.12 19.67
N PRO A 218 -5.01 0.63 19.79
CA PRO A 218 -3.70 0.14 19.34
C PRO A 218 -3.31 -1.15 20.06
N VAL A 219 -2.85 -2.14 19.29
CA VAL A 219 -2.37 -3.43 19.81
C VAL A 219 -0.93 -3.68 19.36
N THR A 220 -0.56 -3.23 18.17
CA THR A 220 0.82 -3.32 17.66
C THR A 220 1.55 -1.99 17.80
N LYS A 221 2.88 -2.03 17.69
CA LYS A 221 3.69 -0.80 17.57
C LYS A 221 3.31 0.02 16.35
N GLU A 222 2.92 -0.65 15.27
CA GLU A 222 2.49 0.01 14.05
C GLU A 222 1.14 0.71 14.23
N ASP A 223 0.17 0.08 14.91
CA ASP A 223 -1.09 0.76 15.25
C ASP A 223 -0.84 2.04 16.06
N ALA A 224 0.06 1.98 17.05
CA ALA A 224 0.41 3.12 17.88
C ALA A 224 1.10 4.22 17.06
N ARG A 225 2.04 3.85 16.17
CA ARG A 225 2.72 4.77 15.26
C ARG A 225 1.75 5.47 14.31
N VAL A 226 0.84 4.73 13.68
CA VAL A 226 -0.18 5.29 12.78
C VAL A 226 -1.12 6.22 13.55
N SER A 227 -1.55 5.83 14.75
CA SER A 227 -2.39 6.69 15.60
C SER A 227 -1.71 8.01 15.94
N GLN A 228 -0.44 7.95 16.37
CA GLN A 228 0.34 9.15 16.69
C GLN A 228 0.56 10.03 15.47
N LEU A 229 0.82 9.44 14.31
CA LEU A 229 1.00 10.17 13.06
C LEU A 229 -0.27 10.93 12.66
N ILE A 230 -1.43 10.27 12.71
CA ILE A 230 -2.70 10.93 12.41
C ILE A 230 -2.95 12.09 13.37
N LEU A 231 -2.85 11.87 14.69
CA LEU A 231 -3.08 12.89 15.70
C LEU A 231 -2.14 14.09 15.52
N HIS A 232 -0.84 13.83 15.38
CA HIS A 232 0.16 14.87 15.15
C HIS A 232 -0.12 15.66 13.85
N SER A 233 -0.48 14.97 12.76
CA SER A 233 -0.82 15.64 11.51
C SER A 233 -2.08 16.51 11.63
N LEU A 234 -3.12 16.06 12.33
CA LEU A 234 -4.31 16.88 12.56
C LEU A 234 -4.00 18.13 13.42
N GLU A 235 -3.19 17.97 14.46
CA GLU A 235 -2.72 19.08 15.30
C GLU A 235 -1.89 20.08 14.48
N MET A 236 -0.91 19.61 13.70
CA MET A 236 -0.08 20.47 12.85
C MET A 236 -0.90 21.19 11.78
N ALA A 237 -1.91 20.52 11.20
CA ALA A 237 -2.83 21.15 10.26
C ALA A 237 -3.58 22.31 10.91
N ARG A 238 -4.18 22.09 12.08
CA ARG A 238 -4.93 23.13 12.82
C ARG A 238 -4.06 24.26 13.36
N MET A 239 -2.82 23.95 13.76
CA MET A 239 -1.87 24.97 14.20
C MET A 239 -1.41 25.86 13.04
N ALA A 240 -1.27 25.31 11.84
CA ALA A 240 -0.85 26.04 10.65
C ALA A 240 -1.99 26.85 10.03
N ASP A 241 -3.23 26.38 10.14
CA ASP A 241 -4.43 27.08 9.71
C ASP A 241 -5.59 26.77 10.68
N ASN A 242 -6.05 27.81 11.38
CA ASN A 242 -7.05 27.66 12.44
C ASN A 242 -8.48 27.38 11.89
N ASP A 243 -8.71 27.68 10.61
CA ASP A 243 -10.02 27.53 9.95
C ASP A 243 -10.07 26.29 9.03
N ILE A 244 -8.99 25.50 8.97
CA ILE A 244 -8.95 24.29 8.15
C ILE A 244 -10.00 23.27 8.59
N THR A 245 -10.74 22.74 7.61
CA THR A 245 -11.73 21.68 7.81
C THR A 245 -11.02 20.35 8.05
N LEU A 246 -11.30 19.69 9.18
CA LEU A 246 -10.66 18.45 9.62
C LEU A 246 -11.71 17.38 9.92
N PRO A 247 -11.37 16.09 9.95
CA PRO A 247 -12.29 15.00 10.29
C PRO A 247 -12.43 14.87 11.83
N SER A 248 -13.28 15.68 12.45
CA SER A 248 -13.32 15.77 13.92
C SER A 248 -13.90 14.52 14.59
N GLN A 249 -14.86 13.81 13.98
CA GLN A 249 -15.41 12.59 14.58
C GLN A 249 -14.35 11.49 14.60
N ALA A 250 -13.62 11.33 13.50
CA ALA A 250 -12.49 10.41 13.41
C ALA A 250 -11.40 10.77 14.41
N TRP A 251 -11.06 12.06 14.54
CA TRP A 251 -10.07 12.53 15.53
C TRP A 251 -10.50 12.17 16.96
N GLN A 252 -11.73 12.52 17.36
CA GLN A 252 -12.26 12.20 18.69
C GLN A 252 -12.26 10.68 18.95
N GLN A 253 -12.60 9.87 17.95
CA GLN A 253 -12.57 8.43 18.06
C GLN A 253 -11.15 7.89 18.29
N ILE A 254 -10.15 8.42 17.57
CA ILE A 254 -8.74 8.04 17.79
C ILE A 254 -8.30 8.43 19.20
N CYS A 255 -8.60 9.66 19.64
CA CYS A 255 -8.33 10.12 21.00
C CYS A 255 -8.94 9.18 22.06
N ALA A 256 -10.18 8.73 21.87
CA ALA A 256 -10.83 7.77 22.76
C ALA A 256 -10.14 6.40 22.76
N TYR A 257 -9.60 5.96 21.63
CA TYR A 257 -8.86 4.70 21.52
C TYR A 257 -7.45 4.74 22.09
N THR A 258 -6.76 5.88 22.00
CA THR A 258 -5.39 6.06 22.47
C THR A 258 -5.30 6.62 23.90
N GLY A 259 -6.37 7.21 24.41
CA GLY A 259 -6.38 7.96 25.67
C GLY A 259 -5.72 9.34 25.58
N VAL A 260 -5.35 9.79 24.37
CA VAL A 260 -4.83 11.15 24.15
C VAL A 260 -6.00 12.13 24.23
N PRO A 261 -5.91 13.21 25.02
CA PRO A 261 -6.97 14.21 25.09
C PRO A 261 -7.27 14.81 23.72
N TYR A 262 -8.56 14.95 23.39
CA TYR A 262 -8.98 15.68 22.21
C TYR A 262 -8.78 17.18 22.42
N LEU A 263 -7.88 17.77 21.64
CA LEU A 263 -7.63 19.20 21.65
C LEU A 263 -8.63 19.89 20.71
N ASN A 264 -9.76 20.34 21.25
CA ASN A 264 -10.66 21.20 20.49
C ASN A 264 -10.05 22.62 20.41
N LEU A 265 -9.21 22.85 19.40
CA LEU A 265 -8.52 24.12 19.24
C LEU A 265 -9.43 25.23 18.67
N ASN A 266 -10.58 24.91 18.07
CA ASN A 266 -11.54 25.88 17.50
C ASN A 266 -12.85 25.23 16.99
N GLU A 267 -13.93 26.01 16.91
CA GLU A 267 -15.24 25.67 16.30
C GLU A 267 -15.27 25.77 14.76
N ALA A 268 -14.14 25.51 14.09
CA ALA A 268 -14.08 25.55 12.62
C ALA A 268 -15.05 24.54 11.98
N ALA A 269 -15.43 24.79 10.72
CA ALA A 269 -16.30 23.90 9.96
C ALA A 269 -15.71 22.47 9.90
N ASP A 270 -16.57 21.48 10.14
CA ASP A 270 -16.17 20.08 10.21
C ASP A 270 -16.26 19.41 8.84
N LEU A 271 -15.33 18.51 8.54
CA LEU A 271 -15.43 17.64 7.37
C LEU A 271 -16.45 16.53 7.68
N ASP A 272 -17.35 16.22 6.75
CA ASP A 272 -18.12 14.97 6.83
C ASP A 272 -17.18 13.77 6.68
N ASP A 273 -16.88 13.12 7.79
CA ASP A 273 -15.96 11.99 7.90
C ASP A 273 -16.68 10.65 8.13
N SER A 274 -18.00 10.62 7.98
CA SER A 274 -18.84 9.43 8.21
C SER A 274 -18.42 8.23 7.34
N LYS A 275 -17.97 8.49 6.12
CA LYS A 275 -17.52 7.47 5.15
C LYS A 275 -16.04 7.07 5.30
N ILE A 276 -15.24 7.83 6.06
CA ILE A 276 -13.78 7.63 6.11
C ILE A 276 -13.44 6.27 6.71
N GLY A 277 -12.49 5.58 6.07
CA GLY A 277 -11.86 4.36 6.59
C GLY A 277 -12.25 3.10 5.83
N TYR A 278 -11.39 2.65 4.91
CA TYR A 278 -11.58 1.38 4.20
C TYR A 278 -11.49 0.18 5.13
N LEU A 279 -10.60 0.25 6.11
CA LEU A 279 -10.32 -0.84 7.07
C LEU A 279 -11.41 -1.00 8.16
N LYS A 280 -12.46 -0.17 8.14
CA LYS A 280 -13.71 -0.42 8.89
C LYS A 280 -14.45 -1.66 8.36
N TYR A 281 -14.17 -2.09 7.14
CA TYR A 281 -14.86 -3.16 6.45
C TYR A 281 -13.91 -4.29 6.06
N PRO A 282 -14.43 -5.46 5.65
CA PRO A 282 -13.62 -6.50 5.05
C PRO A 282 -12.88 -6.02 3.80
N VAL A 283 -11.67 -6.55 3.62
CA VAL A 283 -10.77 -6.27 2.52
C VAL A 283 -10.36 -7.58 1.85
N HIS A 284 -9.91 -7.48 0.60
CA HIS A 284 -9.29 -8.58 -0.12
C HIS A 284 -7.79 -8.35 -0.17
N PHE A 285 -7.00 -9.29 0.36
CA PHE A 285 -5.55 -9.30 0.26
C PHE A 285 -5.12 -10.00 -1.02
N HIS A 286 -4.25 -9.34 -1.79
CA HIS A 286 -3.57 -9.95 -2.92
C HIS A 286 -2.28 -10.63 -2.43
N LEU A 287 -2.19 -11.93 -2.71
CA LEU A 287 -1.08 -12.79 -2.33
C LEU A 287 -0.29 -13.19 -3.60
N PRO A 288 0.96 -13.67 -3.47
CA PRO A 288 1.77 -14.10 -4.62
C PRO A 288 1.08 -15.16 -5.48
N LEU A 289 1.48 -15.22 -6.75
CA LEU A 289 0.91 -16.13 -7.75
C LEU A 289 -0.61 -15.99 -7.88
N ASP A 290 -1.13 -14.76 -7.78
CA ASP A 290 -2.55 -14.43 -7.93
C ASP A 290 -3.49 -15.12 -6.91
N TYR A 291 -2.95 -15.58 -5.78
CA TYR A 291 -3.78 -16.00 -4.66
C TYR A 291 -4.49 -14.80 -4.04
N GLY A 292 -5.66 -15.03 -3.47
CA GLY A 292 -6.47 -14.00 -2.82
C GLY A 292 -6.97 -14.46 -1.46
N LEU A 293 -7.18 -13.53 -0.54
CA LEU A 293 -7.82 -13.86 0.74
C LEU A 293 -8.64 -12.69 1.28
N LYS A 294 -9.93 -12.94 1.51
CA LYS A 294 -10.87 -11.96 2.09
C LYS A 294 -10.84 -12.04 3.61
N LEU A 295 -10.49 -10.94 4.28
CA LEU A 295 -10.41 -10.87 5.74
C LEU A 295 -11.01 -9.57 6.27
N PRO A 296 -11.36 -9.51 7.57
CA PRO A 296 -11.65 -8.25 8.22
C PRO A 296 -10.50 -7.24 8.05
N GLY A 297 -10.85 -5.96 7.87
CA GLY A 297 -9.87 -4.86 7.80
C GLY A 297 -9.06 -4.66 9.08
N SER A 298 -9.27 -5.45 10.13
CA SER A 298 -8.41 -5.48 11.33
C SER A 298 -7.08 -6.19 11.12
N PHE A 299 -6.97 -7.05 10.09
CA PHE A 299 -5.77 -7.85 9.81
C PHE A 299 -4.65 -7.03 9.19
N GLU A 300 -3.46 -7.09 9.79
CA GLU A 300 -2.23 -6.52 9.27
C GLU A 300 -1.45 -7.57 8.47
N MET A 301 -0.91 -7.19 7.32
CA MET A 301 -0.07 -8.05 6.49
C MET A 301 1.40 -7.67 6.66
N GLY A 302 2.23 -8.66 6.96
CA GLY A 302 3.67 -8.53 7.04
C GLY A 302 4.38 -9.77 6.49
N ARG A 303 5.67 -9.87 6.77
CA ARG A 303 6.48 -11.06 6.49
C ARG A 303 7.32 -11.42 7.70
N ASP A 304 7.52 -12.71 7.94
CA ASP A 304 8.48 -13.17 8.93
C ASP A 304 9.86 -13.48 8.31
N LYS A 305 10.81 -13.88 9.17
CA LYS A 305 12.20 -14.15 8.78
C LYS A 305 12.34 -15.37 7.86
N GLU A 306 11.36 -16.26 7.86
CA GLU A 306 11.34 -17.48 7.05
C GLU A 306 10.67 -17.24 5.69
N GLY A 307 10.19 -16.01 5.45
CA GLY A 307 9.55 -15.59 4.21
C GLY A 307 8.07 -15.89 4.14
N PHE A 308 7.42 -16.34 5.24
CA PHE A 308 5.97 -16.46 5.27
C PHE A 308 5.34 -15.08 5.21
N ILE A 309 4.24 -14.99 4.47
CA ILE A 309 3.29 -13.89 4.59
C ILE A 309 2.53 -14.09 5.89
N VAL A 310 2.51 -13.08 6.74
CA VAL A 310 1.83 -13.12 8.04
C VAL A 310 0.66 -12.15 7.98
N LEU A 311 -0.55 -12.66 8.15
CA LEU A 311 -1.79 -11.89 8.31
C LEU A 311 -2.25 -12.04 9.75
N ALA A 312 -2.20 -10.98 10.54
CA ALA A 312 -2.49 -11.06 11.96
C ALA A 312 -3.46 -9.97 12.44
N ASP A 313 -4.33 -10.34 13.37
CA ASP A 313 -5.07 -9.43 14.22
C ASP A 313 -4.78 -9.78 15.69
N PRO A 314 -5.37 -9.07 16.68
CA PRO A 314 -5.06 -9.32 18.09
C PRO A 314 -5.26 -10.77 18.57
N ASN A 315 -6.14 -11.53 17.94
CA ASN A 315 -6.55 -12.86 18.40
C ASN A 315 -6.10 -13.99 17.47
N ARG A 316 -5.80 -13.68 16.21
CA ARG A 316 -5.65 -14.65 15.13
C ARG A 316 -4.42 -14.33 14.29
N THR A 317 -3.74 -15.37 13.85
CA THR A 317 -2.61 -15.23 12.92
C THR A 317 -2.70 -16.30 11.84
N ILE A 318 -2.61 -15.89 10.59
CA ILE A 318 -2.51 -16.75 9.43
C ILE A 318 -1.10 -16.54 8.86
N LYS A 319 -0.32 -17.60 8.75
CA LYS A 319 0.94 -17.62 8.00
C LYS A 319 0.75 -18.41 6.72
N ILE A 320 1.15 -17.83 5.60
CA ILE A 320 1.00 -18.44 4.28
C ILE A 320 2.34 -18.39 3.55
N LYS A 321 2.75 -19.52 2.98
CA LYS A 321 3.86 -19.59 2.03
C LYS A 321 3.35 -20.20 0.74
N ILE A 322 3.49 -19.44 -0.35
CA ILE A 322 3.06 -19.82 -1.69
C ILE A 322 4.30 -20.01 -2.56
N ALA A 323 4.34 -21.11 -3.32
CA ALA A 323 5.42 -21.40 -4.24
C ALA A 323 4.90 -22.04 -5.54
N PRO A 324 5.57 -21.81 -6.68
CA PRO A 324 5.23 -22.51 -7.92
C PRO A 324 5.63 -23.99 -7.82
N GLU A 325 4.95 -24.83 -8.60
CA GLU A 325 5.37 -26.22 -8.76
C GLU A 325 6.73 -26.32 -9.46
N MET A 326 7.64 -27.12 -8.90
CA MET A 326 9.02 -27.23 -9.41
C MET A 326 9.09 -27.93 -10.77
N GLN A 327 8.14 -28.84 -11.06
CA GLN A 327 8.05 -29.55 -12.33
C GLN A 327 6.60 -29.53 -12.83
N PRO A 328 6.32 -28.90 -13.99
CA PRO A 328 4.98 -28.89 -14.56
C PRO A 328 4.41 -30.31 -14.72
N GLY A 329 3.29 -30.61 -14.04
CA GLY A 329 2.61 -31.90 -14.10
C GLY A 329 2.99 -32.93 -13.04
N HIS A 330 4.02 -32.68 -12.23
CA HIS A 330 4.26 -33.45 -11.00
C HIS A 330 3.56 -32.73 -9.85
N VAL A 331 2.34 -33.15 -9.55
CA VAL A 331 1.53 -32.54 -8.50
C VAL A 331 1.86 -33.25 -7.19
N MET A 332 2.38 -32.53 -6.20
CA MET A 332 2.63 -33.09 -4.88
C MET A 332 1.29 -33.53 -4.26
N ASP A 333 1.23 -34.71 -3.66
CA ASP A 333 0.06 -35.12 -2.90
C ASP A 333 0.09 -34.45 -1.52
N PRO A 334 -0.76 -33.44 -1.26
CA PRO A 334 -0.68 -32.67 -0.03
C PRO A 334 -1.07 -33.50 1.20
N ARG A 335 -1.75 -34.65 1.02
CA ARG A 335 -2.09 -35.59 2.09
C ARG A 335 -0.85 -36.19 2.76
N LYS A 336 0.26 -36.33 2.02
CA LYS A 336 1.52 -36.89 2.52
C LYS A 336 2.31 -35.90 3.40
N MET A 337 1.87 -34.66 3.48
CA MET A 337 2.52 -33.59 4.25
C MET A 337 1.98 -33.47 5.69
N LEU A 338 0.90 -34.19 6.00
CA LEU A 338 0.22 -34.15 7.30
C LEU A 338 0.29 -35.52 7.97
N GLU A 339 0.37 -35.53 9.30
CA GLU A 339 0.34 -36.77 10.09
C GLU A 339 -1.08 -37.36 10.15
N GLN A 340 -2.08 -36.47 10.20
CA GLN A 340 -3.50 -36.79 10.24
C GLN A 340 -4.27 -35.78 9.37
N ILE A 341 -5.35 -36.23 8.74
CA ILE A 341 -6.23 -35.39 7.92
C ILE A 341 -7.55 -35.20 8.66
N ASP A 342 -7.78 -34.00 9.18
CA ASP A 342 -9.04 -33.61 9.81
C ASP A 342 -10.00 -32.94 8.82
N TYR A 343 -9.46 -32.41 7.72
CA TYR A 343 -10.22 -31.78 6.66
C TYR A 343 -9.63 -32.10 5.28
N GLN A 344 -10.51 -32.36 4.31
CA GLN A 344 -10.14 -32.52 2.90
C GLN A 344 -11.29 -32.07 2.00
N GLU A 345 -10.98 -31.29 0.96
CA GLU A 345 -11.95 -30.84 -0.05
C GLU A 345 -11.28 -30.60 -1.40
N GLU A 346 -12.00 -30.91 -2.49
CA GLU A 346 -11.69 -30.45 -3.84
C GLU A 346 -12.54 -29.24 -4.20
N ARG A 347 -11.91 -28.15 -4.61
CA ARG A 347 -12.62 -26.92 -4.98
C ARG A 347 -11.88 -26.16 -6.07
N ASN A 348 -12.60 -25.75 -7.11
CA ASN A 348 -12.08 -24.97 -8.24
C ASN A 348 -10.81 -25.60 -8.86
N GLY A 349 -10.77 -26.93 -8.95
CA GLY A 349 -9.63 -27.65 -9.50
C GLY A 349 -8.38 -27.65 -8.61
N SER A 350 -8.53 -27.38 -7.31
CA SER A 350 -7.48 -27.43 -6.29
C SER A 350 -7.90 -28.32 -5.14
N ILE A 351 -6.92 -28.87 -4.42
CA ILE A 351 -7.11 -29.78 -3.28
C ILE A 351 -6.71 -29.04 -2.01
N TYR A 352 -7.59 -29.03 -1.02
CA TYR A 352 -7.38 -28.45 0.30
C TYR A 352 -7.31 -29.59 1.30
N VAL A 353 -6.27 -29.62 2.13
CA VAL A 353 -6.17 -30.55 3.25
C VAL A 353 -5.73 -29.80 4.50
N ALA A 354 -6.18 -30.24 5.66
CA ALA A 354 -5.72 -29.68 6.92
C ALA A 354 -5.75 -30.68 8.08
N GLN A 355 -4.88 -30.40 9.04
CA GLN A 355 -4.79 -31.01 10.36
C GLN A 355 -5.02 -29.91 11.41
N ILE A 356 -5.75 -30.22 12.47
CA ILE A 356 -5.98 -29.33 13.59
C ILE A 356 -5.33 -29.94 14.82
N THR A 357 -4.41 -29.19 15.44
CA THR A 357 -3.71 -29.60 16.66
C THR A 357 -3.96 -28.61 17.79
N ASP A 358 -4.01 -29.15 19.00
CA ASP A 358 -4.12 -28.39 20.23
C ASP A 358 -2.72 -28.37 20.89
N ALA A 359 -2.16 -27.18 21.13
CA ALA A 359 -0.85 -27.04 21.77
C ALA A 359 -0.96 -26.26 23.09
N LYS A 360 -0.33 -26.77 24.15
CA LYS A 360 -0.23 -26.07 25.43
C LYS A 360 0.96 -25.11 25.39
N VAL A 361 0.71 -23.84 25.68
CA VAL A 361 1.75 -22.80 25.78
C VAL A 361 1.71 -22.13 27.15
N SER A 362 2.79 -21.44 27.53
CA SER A 362 2.83 -20.64 28.76
C SER A 362 1.83 -19.48 28.66
N GLY A 363 0.59 -19.72 29.11
CA GLY A 363 -0.52 -18.78 29.05
C GLY A 363 -1.87 -19.37 28.62
N GLY A 364 -1.92 -20.67 28.26
CA GLY A 364 -3.17 -21.35 27.91
C GLY A 364 -2.98 -22.42 26.84
N SER A 365 -4.08 -22.86 26.23
CA SER A 365 -4.04 -23.69 25.02
C SER A 365 -4.17 -22.77 23.80
N ILE A 366 -3.35 -23.01 22.78
CA ILE A 366 -3.54 -22.46 21.44
C ILE A 366 -4.00 -23.56 20.50
N TYR A 367 -4.68 -23.16 19.44
CA TYR A 367 -5.12 -24.05 18.38
C TYR A 367 -4.38 -23.72 17.11
N ILE A 368 -3.85 -24.75 16.46
CA ILE A 368 -3.07 -24.62 15.23
C ILE A 368 -3.76 -25.45 14.17
N LEU A 369 -4.24 -24.79 13.12
CA LEU A 369 -4.60 -25.45 11.87
C LEU A 369 -3.39 -25.39 10.95
N HIS A 370 -2.84 -26.55 10.60
CA HIS A 370 -1.82 -26.69 9.57
C HIS A 370 -2.46 -27.27 8.33
N GLY A 371 -2.37 -26.58 7.21
CA GLY A 371 -3.05 -26.94 5.99
C GLY A 371 -2.21 -26.72 4.75
N TYR A 372 -2.59 -27.42 3.69
CA TYR A 372 -1.98 -27.32 2.38
C TYR A 372 -3.07 -27.12 1.33
N ILE A 373 -2.79 -26.25 0.38
CA ILE A 373 -3.61 -26.03 -0.81
C ILE A 373 -2.75 -26.39 -2.01
N GLN A 374 -3.17 -27.39 -2.77
CA GLN A 374 -2.48 -27.85 -3.96
C GLN A 374 -3.27 -27.45 -5.20
N SER A 375 -2.61 -26.83 -6.18
CA SER A 375 -3.14 -26.61 -7.53
C SER A 375 -2.21 -27.24 -8.57
N TYR A 376 -2.55 -27.16 -9.84
CA TYR A 376 -1.70 -27.72 -10.91
C TYR A 376 -0.35 -27.00 -11.06
N ALA A 377 -0.30 -25.70 -10.75
CA ALA A 377 0.85 -24.84 -11.02
C ALA A 377 1.56 -24.33 -9.76
N SER A 378 0.97 -24.55 -8.58
CA SER A 378 1.48 -24.01 -7.32
C SER A 378 0.97 -24.82 -6.13
N TYR A 379 1.62 -24.64 -4.99
CA TYR A 379 1.08 -25.03 -3.70
C TYR A 379 1.18 -23.89 -2.69
N ALA A 380 0.34 -23.96 -1.65
CA ALA A 380 0.40 -23.08 -0.50
C ALA A 380 0.43 -23.89 0.80
N GLU A 381 1.39 -23.57 1.67
CA GLU A 381 1.40 -24.01 3.07
C GLU A 381 0.74 -22.93 3.93
N VAL A 382 -0.20 -23.33 4.78
CA VAL A 382 -1.04 -22.44 5.59
C VAL A 382 -0.98 -22.87 7.04
N ASN A 383 -0.60 -21.96 7.93
CA ASN A 383 -0.61 -22.15 9.37
C ASN A 383 -1.51 -21.10 10.02
N ILE A 384 -2.61 -21.51 10.66
CA ILE A 384 -3.53 -20.62 11.35
C ILE A 384 -3.43 -20.87 12.84
N VAL A 385 -2.95 -19.87 13.58
CA VAL A 385 -2.83 -19.89 15.04
C VAL A 385 -3.96 -19.08 15.64
N LEU A 386 -4.70 -19.71 16.55
CA LEU A 386 -5.82 -19.13 17.27
C LEU A 386 -5.57 -19.15 18.77
N ARG A 387 -5.94 -18.05 19.44
CA ARG A 387 -5.90 -17.95 20.90
C ARG A 387 -7.17 -18.46 21.58
N ASN A 388 -8.30 -18.50 20.86
CA ASN A 388 -9.60 -18.89 21.39
C ASN A 388 -10.11 -20.17 20.71
N VAL A 389 -10.68 -21.09 21.50
CA VAL A 389 -11.23 -22.36 20.99
C VAL A 389 -12.44 -22.15 20.07
N GLU A 390 -13.21 -21.10 20.32
CA GLU A 390 -14.43 -20.76 19.56
C GLU A 390 -14.10 -20.38 18.11
N ASP A 391 -12.85 -20.02 17.81
CA ASP A 391 -12.41 -19.65 16.47
C ASP A 391 -12.05 -20.86 15.59
N LYS A 392 -12.17 -22.12 16.06
CA LYS A 392 -11.82 -23.32 15.25
C LYS A 392 -12.55 -23.36 13.91
N GLU A 393 -13.86 -23.08 13.91
CA GLU A 393 -14.65 -23.03 12.68
C GLU A 393 -14.21 -21.87 11.78
N TRP A 394 -13.85 -20.73 12.37
CA TRP A 394 -13.31 -19.59 11.64
C TRP A 394 -11.99 -19.94 10.95
N ALA A 395 -11.07 -20.67 11.59
CA ALA A 395 -9.81 -21.06 10.95
C ALA A 395 -10.04 -21.94 9.73
N LEU A 396 -10.95 -22.92 9.83
CA LEU A 396 -11.29 -23.76 8.68
C LEU A 396 -11.94 -22.93 7.56
N ASN A 397 -12.82 -22.00 7.91
CA ASN A 397 -13.44 -21.09 6.94
C ASN A 397 -12.42 -20.13 6.31
N ALA A 398 -11.41 -19.69 7.05
CA ALA A 398 -10.32 -18.87 6.52
C ALA A 398 -9.44 -19.65 5.53
N LEU A 399 -9.12 -20.93 5.81
CA LEU A 399 -8.44 -21.80 4.85
C LEU A 399 -9.26 -21.93 3.56
N LYS A 400 -10.56 -22.24 3.69
CA LYS A 400 -11.50 -22.35 2.55
C LYS A 400 -11.65 -21.04 1.78
N ALA A 401 -11.46 -19.90 2.45
CA ALA A 401 -11.60 -18.58 1.83
C ALA A 401 -10.37 -18.15 1.02
N ILE A 402 -9.27 -18.92 1.07
CA ILE A 402 -8.12 -18.67 0.20
C ILE A 402 -8.52 -18.99 -1.23
N GLU A 403 -8.50 -17.96 -2.06
CA GLU A 403 -8.78 -18.03 -3.49
C GLU A 403 -7.50 -18.42 -4.22
N VAL A 404 -7.58 -19.46 -5.04
CA VAL A 404 -6.48 -19.95 -5.88
C VAL A 404 -6.71 -19.45 -7.31
N PRO A 405 -5.68 -19.02 -8.05
CA PRO A 405 -5.83 -18.68 -9.46
C PRO A 405 -6.43 -19.85 -10.26
N PHE A 406 -7.20 -19.52 -11.30
CA PHE A 406 -7.73 -20.56 -12.18
C PHE A 406 -6.59 -21.28 -12.91
N THR A 407 -6.39 -22.56 -12.59
CA THR A 407 -5.43 -23.44 -13.24
C THR A 407 -6.12 -24.66 -13.83
N ARG A 408 -5.38 -25.49 -14.59
CA ARG A 408 -5.86 -26.83 -14.97
C ARG A 408 -6.33 -27.57 -13.70
N PRO A 409 -7.50 -28.23 -13.71
CA PRO A 409 -8.01 -28.90 -12.53
C PRO A 409 -7.17 -30.13 -12.19
N ILE A 410 -6.94 -30.33 -10.89
CA ILE A 410 -6.42 -31.57 -10.31
C ILE A 410 -7.50 -32.20 -9.41
N SER A 411 -7.44 -33.51 -9.21
CA SER A 411 -8.34 -34.24 -8.31
C SER A 411 -7.58 -35.30 -7.49
N LEU A 412 -8.10 -35.67 -6.34
CA LEU A 412 -7.57 -36.72 -5.48
C LEU A 412 -7.52 -38.06 -6.22
N ALA A 413 -8.56 -38.36 -7.01
CA ALA A 413 -8.59 -39.58 -7.83
C ALA A 413 -7.42 -39.65 -8.84
N SER A 414 -6.96 -38.50 -9.35
CA SER A 414 -5.79 -38.45 -10.23
C SER A 414 -4.46 -38.63 -9.51
N LEU A 415 -4.39 -38.26 -8.22
CA LEU A 415 -3.21 -38.46 -7.37
C LEU A 415 -3.09 -39.91 -6.88
N ASP A 416 -4.21 -40.59 -6.64
CA ASP A 416 -4.22 -42.00 -6.24
C ASP A 416 -3.74 -42.96 -7.36
N GLN A 417 -3.66 -42.47 -8.60
CA GLN A 417 -3.21 -43.21 -9.77
C GLN A 417 -1.73 -42.98 -10.13
N GLN A 418 -1.06 -42.04 -9.45
CA GLN A 418 0.38 -41.75 -9.60
C GLN A 418 1.18 -42.44 -8.50
#